data_AF-A0A5E4UJW9-F1
#
_entry.id   AF-A0A5E4UJW9-F1
#
_cell.length_a   1.000
_cell.length_b   1.000
_cell.length_c   1.000
_cell.angle_alpha   90.00
_cell.angle_beta   90.00
_cell.angle_gamma   90.00
#
_symmetry.space_group_name_H-M   'P 1'
#
loop_
_entity.id
_entity.type
_entity.pdbx_description
1 polymer ?
#
loop_
_entity_poly.entity_id
_entity_poly.type
_entity_poly.pdbx_seq_one_letter_code
_entity_poly.pdbx_strand_id
1 'polypeptide(L)'
;MQSLINEISVALEAYRKATTESGDVKATEDFSRLIVITEKIVAAIQTGDITQAKLSLLGFSRQVSDSFAVQPLEFGLLAKKVAKLRKLVI
;
A
#
# COMPACT_ATOMS: atom_id res chain seq x y z
N MET A 1 -5.36 14.04 -9.03
CA MET A 1 -5.00 12.60 -8.88
C MET A 1 -3.48 12.42 -8.74
N GLN A 2 -2.67 13.05 -9.60
CA GLN A 2 -1.20 13.00 -9.53
C GLN A 2 -0.59 13.31 -8.16
N SER A 3 -1.06 14.38 -7.49
CA SER A 3 -0.60 14.74 -6.14
C SER A 3 -0.82 13.63 -5.10
N LEU A 4 -1.92 12.88 -5.19
CA LEU A 4 -2.19 11.77 -4.27
C LEU A 4 -1.30 10.56 -4.54
N ILE A 5 -0.96 10.29 -5.80
CA ILE A 5 -0.02 9.22 -6.17
C ILE A 5 1.37 9.53 -5.61
N ASN A 6 1.81 10.78 -5.70
CA ASN A 6 3.08 11.21 -5.11
C ASN A 6 3.06 11.04 -3.59
N GLU A 7 1.97 11.43 -2.91
CA GLU A 7 1.82 11.22 -1.47
C GLU A 7 1.84 9.74 -1.07
N ILE A 8 1.20 8.86 -1.85
CA ILE A 8 1.24 7.40 -1.64
C ILE A 8 2.66 6.87 -1.83
N SER A 9 3.38 7.34 -2.86
CA SER A 9 4.74 6.91 -3.14
C SER A 9 5.70 7.29 -2.01
N VAL A 10 5.57 8.52 -1.47
CA VAL A 10 6.36 8.98 -0.32
C VAL A 10 6.02 8.17 0.95
N ALA A 11 4.74 7.90 1.21
CA ALA A 11 4.34 7.09 2.36
C ALA A 11 4.80 5.62 2.23
N LEU A 12 4.81 5.09 1.00
CA LEU A 12 5.29 3.74 0.69
C LEU A 12 6.79 3.62 0.91
N GLU A 13 7.58 4.61 0.49
CA GLU A 13 9.02 4.68 0.75
C GLU A 13 9.31 4.69 2.26
N ALA A 14 8.57 5.47 3.04
CA ALA A 14 8.70 5.50 4.50
C ALA A 14 8.38 4.12 5.12
N TYR A 15 7.28 3.50 4.69
CA TYR A 15 6.89 2.16 5.12
C TYR A 15 7.94 1.10 4.75
N ARG A 16 8.51 1.17 3.55
CA ARG A 16 9.59 0.27 3.10
C ARG A 16 10.83 0.37 3.99
N LYS A 17 11.22 1.59 4.40
CA LYS A 17 12.34 1.77 5.34
C LYS A 17 12.04 1.17 6.70
N ALA A 18 10.88 1.49 7.29
CA ALA A 18 10.49 0.99 8.60
C ALA A 18 10.36 -0.56 8.65
N THR A 19 9.93 -1.17 7.55
CA THR A 19 9.80 -2.64 7.46
C THR A 19 11.14 -3.35 7.22
N THR A 20 12.11 -2.68 6.59
CA THR A 20 13.49 -3.22 6.42
C THR A 20 14.23 -3.25 7.76
N GLU A 21 13.90 -2.35 8.68
CA GLU A 21 14.45 -2.31 10.04
C GLU A 21 13.77 -3.32 10.99
N SER A 22 12.70 -4.00 10.54
CA SER A 22 12.00 -5.01 11.33
C SER A 22 12.78 -6.33 11.33
N GLY A 23 13.14 -6.82 12.52
CA GLY A 23 13.82 -8.12 12.69
C GLY A 23 12.90 -9.35 12.60
N ASP A 24 11.59 -9.16 12.36
CA ASP A 24 10.63 -10.27 12.29
C ASP A 24 10.49 -10.79 10.84
N VAL A 25 11.05 -11.97 10.60
CA VAL A 25 11.05 -12.64 9.29
C VAL A 25 9.64 -12.95 8.78
N LYS A 26 8.69 -13.32 9.67
CA LYS A 26 7.31 -13.61 9.27
C LYS A 26 6.57 -12.32 8.91
N ALA A 27 6.80 -11.26 9.66
CA ALA A 27 6.26 -9.94 9.35
C ALA A 27 6.82 -9.38 8.04
N THR A 28 8.08 -9.69 7.73
CA THR A 28 8.76 -9.25 6.50
C THR A 28 8.05 -9.71 5.22
N GLU A 29 7.47 -10.92 5.20
CA GLU A 29 6.69 -11.38 4.05
C GLU A 29 5.39 -10.58 3.87
N ASP A 30 4.66 -10.33 4.96
CA ASP A 30 3.42 -9.56 4.93
C ASP A 30 3.67 -8.11 4.53
N PHE A 31 4.76 -7.51 5.03
CA PHE A 31 5.22 -6.19 4.65
C PHE A 31 5.57 -6.13 3.15
N SER A 32 6.33 -7.11 2.66
CA SER A 32 6.70 -7.20 1.25
C SER A 32 5.48 -7.33 0.34
N ARG A 33 4.47 -8.12 0.75
CA ARG A 33 3.21 -8.23 0.00
C ARG A 33 2.45 -6.90 -0.04
N LEU A 34 2.34 -6.19 1.10
CA LEU A 34 1.70 -4.88 1.14
C LEU A 34 2.41 -3.85 0.26
N ILE A 35 3.74 -3.87 0.25
CA ILE A 35 4.55 -2.98 -0.60
C ILE A 35 4.23 -3.26 -2.08
N VAL A 36 4.35 -4.51 -2.52
CA VAL A 36 4.11 -4.90 -3.92
C VAL A 36 2.69 -4.56 -4.37
N ILE A 37 1.68 -4.80 -3.51
CA ILE A 37 0.30 -4.44 -3.83
C ILE A 37 0.16 -2.92 -3.99
N THR A 38 0.80 -2.14 -3.12
CA THR A 38 0.77 -0.68 -3.20
C THR A 38 1.43 -0.17 -4.49
N GLU A 39 2.55 -0.76 -4.91
CA GLU A 39 3.20 -0.44 -6.18
C GLU A 39 2.29 -0.73 -7.38
N LYS A 40 1.58 -1.87 -7.36
CA LYS A 40 0.59 -2.20 -8.39
C LYS A 40 -0.56 -1.19 -8.45
N ILE A 41 -1.02 -0.70 -7.30
CA ILE A 41 -2.04 0.38 -7.25
C ILE A 41 -1.49 1.64 -7.93
N VAL A 42 -0.29 2.08 -7.57
CA VAL A 42 0.33 3.28 -8.14
C VAL A 42 0.50 3.14 -9.65
N ALA A 43 1.07 2.03 -10.11
CA ALA A 43 1.29 1.76 -11.52
C ALA A 43 -0.03 1.76 -12.32
N ALA A 44 -1.06 1.06 -11.82
CA ALA A 44 -2.36 0.98 -12.49
C ALA A 44 -3.05 2.35 -12.62
N ILE A 45 -2.96 3.21 -11.59
CA ILE A 45 -3.50 4.57 -11.68
C ILE A 45 -2.69 5.42 -12.66
N GLN A 46 -1.36 5.29 -12.67
CA GLN A 46 -0.50 6.04 -13.60
C GLN A 46 -0.74 5.66 -15.06
N THR A 47 -1.01 4.39 -15.35
CA THR A 47 -1.33 3.91 -16.69
C THR A 47 -2.79 4.12 -17.08
N GLY A 48 -3.64 4.59 -16.16
CA GLY A 48 -5.08 4.77 -16.38
C GLY A 48 -5.89 3.47 -16.39
N ASP A 49 -5.30 2.34 -15.99
CA ASP A 49 -6.00 1.07 -15.86
C ASP A 49 -6.81 1.03 -14.56
N ILE A 50 -8.01 1.60 -14.62
CA ILE A 50 -8.92 1.70 -13.48
C ILE A 50 -9.36 0.32 -12.98
N THR A 51 -9.53 -0.66 -13.87
CA THR A 51 -9.94 -2.02 -13.47
C THR A 51 -8.85 -2.66 -12.62
N GLN A 52 -7.60 -2.60 -13.07
CA GLN A 52 -6.48 -3.13 -12.31
C GLN A 52 -6.23 -2.38 -11.01
N ALA A 53 -6.47 -1.06 -11.00
CA ALA A 53 -6.41 -0.27 -9.77
C ALA A 53 -7.45 -0.72 -8.74
N LYS A 54 -8.70 -0.97 -9.15
CA LYS A 54 -9.76 -1.49 -8.28
C LYS A 54 -9.40 -2.87 -7.70
N LEU A 55 -8.92 -3.78 -8.54
CA LEU A 55 -8.48 -5.11 -8.10
C LEU A 55 -7.33 -5.02 -7.10
N SER A 56 -6.35 -4.17 -7.36
CA SER A 56 -5.20 -3.98 -6.47
C SER A 56 -5.61 -3.32 -5.14
N LEU A 57 -6.56 -2.37 -5.15
CA LEU A 57 -7.15 -1.77 -3.94
C LEU A 57 -7.91 -2.78 -3.07
N LEU A 58 -8.62 -3.73 -3.70
CA LEU A 58 -9.25 -4.84 -3.00
C LEU A 58 -8.20 -5.78 -2.41
N GLY A 59 -7.16 -6.11 -3.18
CA GLY A 59 -6.00 -6.89 -2.71
C GLY A 59 -5.33 -6.25 -1.50
N PHE A 60 -5.17 -4.93 -1.49
CA PHE A 60 -4.62 -4.19 -0.36
C PHE A 60 -5.49 -4.35 0.88
N SER A 61 -6.81 -4.15 0.74
CA SER A 61 -7.75 -4.29 1.86
C SER A 61 -7.72 -5.70 2.45
N ARG A 62 -7.65 -6.72 1.58
CA ARG A 62 -7.53 -8.12 2.00
C ARG A 62 -6.22 -8.40 2.75
N GLN A 63 -5.08 -7.99 2.19
CA GLN A 63 -3.79 -8.20 2.84
C GLN A 63 -3.71 -7.51 4.20
N VAL A 64 -4.33 -6.34 4.36
CA VAL A 64 -4.41 -5.65 5.67
C VAL A 64 -5.25 -6.44 6.67
N SER A 65 -6.37 -7.03 6.25
CA SER A 65 -7.21 -7.87 7.12
C SER A 65 -6.58 -9.22 7.46
N ASP A 66 -5.85 -9.81 6.53
CA ASP A 66 -5.23 -11.13 6.66
C ASP A 66 -3.85 -11.06 7.35
N SER A 67 -3.25 -9.87 7.47
CA SER A 67 -1.95 -9.65 8.10
C SER A 67 -2.02 -9.82 9.61
N PHE A 68 -1.27 -10.77 10.15
CA PHE A 68 -1.08 -10.95 11.60
C PHE A 68 0.11 -10.15 12.15
N ALA A 69 0.89 -9.51 11.28
CA ALA A 69 2.03 -8.69 11.65
C ALA A 69 1.63 -7.39 12.38
N VAL A 70 2.36 -7.04 13.44
CA VAL A 70 2.27 -5.70 14.04
C VAL A 70 2.84 -4.71 13.03
N GLN A 71 1.96 -3.85 12.52
CA GLN A 71 2.32 -2.88 11.50
C GLN A 71 3.16 -1.73 12.10
N PRO A 72 4.21 -1.25 11.41
CA PRO A 72 4.95 -0.05 11.81
C PRO A 72 4.06 1.20 11.72
N LEU A 73 4.45 2.27 12.40
CA LEU A 73 3.65 3.51 12.51
C LEU A 73 3.33 4.12 11.13
N GLU A 74 4.25 3.99 10.19
CA GLU A 74 4.18 4.45 8.81
C GLU A 74 3.01 3.82 8.04
N PHE A 75 2.58 2.61 8.44
CA PHE A 75 1.44 1.94 7.84
C PHE A 75 0.16 2.77 7.94
N GLY A 76 -0.07 3.43 9.08
CA GLY A 76 -1.28 4.22 9.30
C GLY A 76 -1.41 5.37 8.29
N LEU A 77 -0.29 6.03 7.98
CA LEU A 77 -0.25 7.07 6.96
C LEU A 77 -0.50 6.49 5.57
N LEU A 78 0.18 5.39 5.22
CA LEU A 78 0.02 4.72 3.94
C LEU A 78 -1.42 4.28 3.70
N ALA A 79 -2.01 3.55 4.66
CA ALA A 79 -3.38 3.07 4.61
C ALA A 79 -4.39 4.21 4.45
N LYS A 80 -4.19 5.34 5.14
CA LYS A 80 -5.04 6.54 5.00
C LYS A 80 -4.99 7.11 3.57
N LYS A 81 -3.80 7.16 2.95
CA LYS A 81 -3.64 7.67 1.58
C LYS A 81 -4.25 6.72 0.55
N VAL A 82 -4.04 5.41 0.70
CA VAL A 82 -4.64 4.37 -0.14
C VAL A 82 -6.18 4.37 -0.02
N ALA A 83 -6.72 4.53 1.19
CA ALA A 83 -8.16 4.65 1.41
C ALA A 83 -8.75 5.91 0.75
N LYS A 84 -8.01 7.03 0.76
CA LYS A 84 -8.42 8.25 0.03
C LYS A 84 -8.46 8.01 -1.47
N LEU A 85 -7.48 7.28 -2.02
CA LEU A 85 -7.46 6.90 -3.43
C LEU A 85 -8.66 5.99 -3.77
N ARG A 86 -8.97 5.02 -2.91
CA ARG A 86 -10.12 4.13 -3.09
C ARG A 86 -11.42 4.91 -3.30
N LYS A 87 -11.70 5.93 -2.50
CA LYS A 87 -12.90 6.79 -2.61
C LYS A 87 -12.99 7.61 -3.89
N LEU A 88 -11.88 7.76 -4.63
CA LEU A 88 -11.83 8.49 -5.89
C LEU A 88 -11.98 7.57 -7.10
N VAL A 89 -11.76 6.27 -6.92
CA VAL A 89 -11.68 5.26 -7.99
C VAL A 89 -12.91 4.33 -7.97
N ILE A 90 -13.42 4.02 -6.78
CA ILE A 90 -14.62 3.21 -6.52
C ILE A 90 -15.71 4.13 -5.99
#